data_AF-A0A397HRL1-F1
#
_entry.id   AF-A0A397HRL1-F1
#
_cell.length_a   1.000
_cell.length_b   1.000
_cell.length_c   1.000
_cell.angle_alpha   90.00
_cell.angle_beta   90.00
_cell.angle_gamma   90.00
#
_symmetry.space_group_name_H-M   'P 1'
#
loop_
_entity.id
_entity.type
_entity.pdbx_description
1 polymer ?
#
loop_
_entity_poly.entity_id
_entity_poly.type
_entity_poly.pdbx_seq_one_letter_code
_entity_poly.pdbx_strand_id
1 'polypeptide(L)'
;MQAPLVWTPSPPKSGTWPPLPSFIAPPGWTTTPSGDTFKDEWLGRNSEGQIIARCHGLGPARPIMEDLQAWTTMFQADGKFFVWGRMDDTVREILSRDLHEILSAMATGGLREVQMVDIPCLYDPSELGDGS
;
A
#
# COMPACT_ATOMS: atom_id res chain seq x y z
N MET A 1 -4.37 -22.24 -28.04
CA MET A 1 -4.86 -20.94 -27.55
C MET A 1 -3.85 -20.46 -26.52
N GLN A 2 -3.18 -19.33 -26.78
CA GLN A 2 -2.12 -18.79 -25.92
C GLN A 2 -2.78 -17.77 -24.99
N ALA A 3 -2.65 -17.95 -23.67
CA ALA A 3 -3.14 -16.97 -22.70
C ALA A 3 -2.42 -15.62 -22.93
N PRO A 4 -3.11 -14.48 -22.81
CA PRO A 4 -2.46 -13.19 -22.95
C PRO A 4 -1.40 -13.05 -21.85
N LEU A 5 -0.19 -12.69 -22.25
CA LEU A 5 0.86 -12.28 -21.33
C LEU A 5 0.38 -11.01 -20.64
N VAL A 6 -0.19 -11.15 -19.44
CA VAL A 6 -0.47 -10.03 -18.56
C VAL A 6 0.89 -9.48 -18.16
N TRP A 7 1.31 -8.37 -18.76
CA TRP A 7 2.48 -7.62 -18.32
C TRP A 7 2.15 -7.06 -16.94
N THR A 8 2.36 -7.83 -15.89
CA THR A 8 2.37 -7.27 -14.55
C THR A 8 3.72 -6.60 -14.36
N PRO A 9 3.78 -5.27 -14.13
CA PRO A 9 5.02 -4.66 -13.69
C PRO A 9 5.50 -5.43 -12.45
N SER A 10 6.79 -5.73 -12.38
CA SER A 10 7.36 -6.32 -11.16
C SER A 10 7.67 -5.19 -10.19
N PRO A 11 7.46 -5.37 -8.87
CA PRO A 11 7.93 -4.40 -7.89
C PRO A 11 9.45 -4.18 -8.04
N PRO A 12 9.97 -2.98 -7.72
CA PRO A 12 11.37 -2.67 -7.88
C PRO A 12 12.23 -3.63 -7.04
N LYS A 13 13.21 -4.25 -7.70
CA LYS A 13 14.19 -5.14 -7.05
C LYS A 13 15.26 -4.38 -6.25
N SER A 14 15.38 -3.06 -6.45
CA SER A 14 16.51 -2.24 -5.99
C SER A 14 16.10 -0.98 -5.22
N GLY A 15 14.92 -0.97 -4.59
CA GLY A 15 14.57 0.10 -3.63
C GLY A 15 14.19 1.45 -4.22
N THR A 16 14.21 1.61 -5.55
CA THR A 16 14.04 2.93 -6.18
C THR A 16 12.65 3.05 -6.81
N TRP A 17 11.68 3.47 -6.00
CA TRP A 17 10.43 4.01 -6.51
C TRP A 17 10.68 5.41 -7.10
N PRO A 18 9.96 5.85 -8.16
CA PRO A 18 10.01 7.24 -8.62
C PRO A 18 9.76 8.17 -7.43
N PRO A 19 10.40 9.32 -7.25
CA PRO A 19 10.10 10.18 -6.09
C PRO A 19 8.60 10.52 -6.02
N LEU A 20 8.01 10.50 -4.82
CA LEU A 20 6.66 11.05 -4.61
C LEU A 20 6.72 12.57 -4.81
N PRO A 21 5.62 13.21 -5.23
CA PRO A 21 5.47 14.66 -5.07
C PRO A 21 5.79 15.05 -3.63
N SER A 22 6.35 16.24 -3.42
CA SER A 22 6.57 16.73 -2.05
C SER A 22 5.23 17.04 -1.38
N PHE A 23 5.02 16.50 -0.18
CA PHE A 23 3.86 16.78 0.66
C PHE A 23 4.25 16.75 2.14
N ILE A 24 3.35 17.28 2.98
CA ILE A 24 3.49 17.23 4.44
C ILE A 24 2.60 16.08 4.94
N ALA A 25 3.18 15.18 5.73
CA ALA A 25 2.41 14.12 6.36
C ALA A 25 1.39 14.73 7.35
N PRO A 26 0.15 14.23 7.40
CA PRO A 26 -0.84 14.72 8.35
C PRO A 26 -0.42 14.37 9.79
N PRO A 27 -0.98 15.04 10.81
CA PRO A 27 -0.68 14.75 12.21
C PRO A 27 -0.85 13.25 12.53
N GLY A 28 0.14 12.67 13.19
CA GLY A 28 0.15 11.24 13.53
C GLY A 28 0.68 10.31 12.43
N TRP A 29 1.20 10.85 11.32
CA TRP A 29 1.78 10.09 10.20
C TRP A 29 3.20 10.54 9.87
N THR A 30 3.96 9.67 9.20
CA THR A 30 5.34 9.93 8.77
C THR A 30 5.66 9.31 7.41
N THR A 31 6.46 10.02 6.60
CA THR A 31 7.06 9.50 5.36
C THR A 31 8.50 9.02 5.58
N THR A 32 9.05 9.26 6.77
CA THR A 32 10.39 8.85 7.20
C THR A 32 10.30 8.09 8.52
N PRO A 33 9.77 6.86 8.50
CA PRO A 33 9.89 5.93 9.61
C PRO A 33 11.33 5.87 10.13
N SER A 34 11.49 5.76 11.44
CA SER A 34 12.81 5.63 12.07
C SER A 34 13.42 4.23 11.97
N GLY A 35 12.82 3.31 11.19
CA GLY A 35 13.29 1.93 11.02
C GLY A 35 13.43 1.51 9.56
N ASP A 36 14.36 0.60 9.30
CA ASP A 36 14.59 -0.01 7.97
C ASP A 36 13.40 -0.90 7.54
N THR A 37 12.60 -1.37 8.51
CA THR A 37 11.46 -2.26 8.33
C THR A 37 10.41 -1.73 7.37
N PHE A 38 10.11 -0.42 7.40
CA PHE A 38 9.08 0.16 6.52
C PHE A 38 9.42 0.06 5.04
N LYS A 39 10.69 0.17 4.66
CA LYS A 39 11.05 -0.03 3.25
C LYS A 39 11.06 -1.52 2.95
N ASP A 40 11.73 -2.30 3.79
CA ASP A 40 11.93 -3.74 3.57
C ASP A 40 10.61 -4.52 3.46
N GLU A 41 9.57 -4.12 4.21
CA GLU A 41 8.21 -4.68 4.14
C GLU A 41 7.57 -4.55 2.75
N TRP A 42 8.05 -3.63 1.91
CA TRP A 42 7.51 -3.36 0.57
C TRP A 42 8.50 -3.66 -0.55
N LEU A 43 9.74 -4.04 -0.22
CA LEU A 43 10.80 -4.30 -1.20
C LEU A 43 10.84 -5.77 -1.62
N GLY A 44 10.66 -5.98 -2.93
CA GLY A 44 10.72 -7.30 -3.53
C GLY A 44 9.37 -8.00 -3.54
N ARG A 45 9.21 -8.90 -4.51
CA ARG A 45 7.92 -9.53 -4.85
C ARG A 45 7.25 -10.31 -3.70
N ASN A 46 8.04 -10.78 -2.75
CA ASN A 46 7.60 -11.63 -1.64
C ASN A 46 7.65 -10.88 -0.30
N SER A 47 7.79 -9.56 -0.31
CA SER A 47 7.64 -8.77 0.91
C SER A 47 6.16 -8.71 1.31
N GLU A 48 5.89 -8.51 2.60
CA GLU A 48 4.53 -8.53 3.15
C GLU A 48 3.61 -7.53 2.44
N GLY A 49 4.08 -6.29 2.23
CA GLY A 49 3.35 -5.25 1.50
C GLY A 49 3.02 -5.63 0.05
N GLN A 50 3.86 -6.40 -0.63
CA GLN A 50 3.55 -6.90 -1.98
C GLN A 50 2.62 -8.12 -1.96
N ILE A 51 2.74 -8.98 -0.94
CA ILE A 51 1.87 -10.13 -0.74
C ILE A 51 0.45 -9.65 -0.46
N ILE A 52 0.27 -8.71 0.47
CA ILE A 52 -1.05 -8.18 0.82
C ILE A 52 -1.68 -7.49 -0.40
N ALA A 53 -0.95 -6.63 -1.11
CA ALA A 53 -1.46 -6.00 -2.33
C ALA A 53 -1.95 -7.05 -3.37
N ARG A 54 -1.16 -8.09 -3.60
CA ARG A 54 -1.52 -9.19 -4.51
C ARG A 54 -2.70 -10.02 -4.02
N CYS A 55 -2.81 -10.27 -2.71
CA CYS A 55 -3.97 -10.90 -2.06
C CYS A 55 -5.26 -10.21 -2.52
N HIS A 56 -5.25 -8.88 -2.54
CA HIS A 56 -6.37 -8.04 -2.94
C HIS A 56 -6.47 -7.77 -4.45
N GLY A 57 -5.73 -8.52 -5.27
CA GLY A 57 -5.75 -8.39 -6.73
C GLY A 57 -5.11 -7.11 -7.28
N LEU A 58 -4.32 -6.40 -6.45
CA LEU A 58 -3.64 -5.18 -6.84
C LEU A 58 -2.30 -5.49 -7.52
N GLY A 59 -1.86 -4.57 -8.37
CA GLY A 59 -0.50 -4.54 -8.90
C GLY A 59 0.56 -4.23 -7.83
N PRO A 60 1.82 -4.03 -8.24
CA PRO A 60 2.89 -3.65 -7.32
C PRO A 60 2.52 -2.45 -6.49
N ALA A 61 2.61 -2.61 -5.18
CA ALA A 61 2.23 -1.58 -4.24
C ALA A 61 3.46 -0.78 -3.78
N ARG A 62 3.25 0.51 -3.56
CA ARG A 62 4.28 1.43 -3.11
C ARG A 62 3.85 2.09 -1.81
N PRO A 63 4.61 1.97 -0.72
CA PRO A 63 4.28 2.68 0.51
C PRO A 63 4.47 4.20 0.32
N ILE A 64 3.55 4.98 0.89
CA ILE A 64 3.57 6.44 0.87
C ILE A 64 3.98 6.97 2.24
N MET A 65 3.28 6.51 3.28
CA MET A 65 3.47 6.94 4.66
C MET A 65 2.82 5.92 5.60
N GLU A 66 3.23 5.94 6.86
CA GLU A 66 2.64 5.13 7.92
C GLU A 66 2.27 5.99 9.13
N ASP A 67 1.39 5.47 9.97
CA ASP A 67 1.11 6.09 11.27
C ASP A 67 2.32 5.95 12.21
N LEU A 68 2.40 6.82 13.22
CA LEU A 68 3.52 6.80 14.18
C LEU A 68 3.58 5.52 15.03
N GLN A 69 2.53 4.72 15.03
CA GLN A 69 2.47 3.43 15.71
C GLN A 69 2.91 2.26 14.82
N ALA A 70 3.13 2.51 13.52
CA ALA A 70 3.37 1.49 12.50
C ALA A 70 2.28 0.41 12.45
N TRP A 71 1.04 0.75 12.79
CA TRP A 71 -0.13 -0.14 12.68
C TRP A 71 -0.82 -0.02 11.34
N THR A 72 -0.64 1.12 10.69
CA THR A 72 -1.35 1.46 9.46
C THR A 72 -0.40 2.04 8.43
N THR A 73 -0.49 1.57 7.19
CA THR A 73 0.27 2.13 6.06
C THR A 73 -0.65 2.56 4.95
N MET A 74 -0.44 3.78 4.46
CA MET A 74 -1.02 4.26 3.21
C MET A 74 -0.06 3.90 2.07
N PHE A 75 -0.59 3.31 1.01
CA PHE A 75 0.18 2.90 -0.16
C PHE A 75 -0.56 3.21 -1.46
N GLN A 76 0.18 3.19 -2.57
CA GLN A 76 -0.33 3.35 -3.92
C GLN A 76 -0.19 2.06 -4.72
N ALA A 77 -1.23 1.66 -5.43
CA ALA A 77 -1.19 0.61 -6.43
C ALA A 77 -2.13 0.99 -7.58
N ASP A 78 -1.79 0.65 -8.82
CA ASP A 78 -2.65 0.85 -10.00
C ASP A 78 -3.25 2.27 -10.15
N GLY A 79 -2.50 3.29 -9.73
CA GLY A 79 -2.93 4.69 -9.77
C GLY A 79 -4.01 5.07 -8.75
N LYS A 80 -4.26 4.22 -7.75
CA LYS A 80 -5.18 4.44 -6.64
C LYS A 80 -4.44 4.42 -5.30
N PHE A 81 -5.12 4.89 -4.25
CA PHE A 81 -4.60 4.91 -2.89
C PHE A 81 -5.34 3.94 -2.00
N PHE A 82 -4.60 3.34 -1.08
CA PHE A 82 -5.11 2.31 -0.18
C PHE A 82 -4.53 2.50 1.21
N VAL A 83 -5.22 1.91 2.18
CA VAL A 83 -4.79 1.79 3.57
C VAL A 83 -4.75 0.31 3.92
N TRP A 84 -3.60 -0.17 4.40
CA TRP A 84 -3.46 -1.48 5.02
C TRP A 84 -3.39 -1.32 6.54
N GLY A 85 -4.32 -1.96 7.25
CA GLY A 85 -4.26 -2.16 8.69
C GLY A 85 -3.53 -3.46 9.00
N ARG A 86 -2.38 -3.39 9.68
CA ARG A 86 -1.53 -4.57 9.96
C ARG A 86 -2.10 -5.49 11.03
N MET A 87 -2.97 -4.99 11.90
CA MET A 87 -3.52 -5.77 13.03
C MET A 87 -4.60 -6.76 12.60
N ASP A 88 -5.30 -6.45 11.51
CA ASP A 88 -6.44 -7.22 11.00
C ASP A 88 -6.30 -7.61 9.53
N ASP A 89 -5.14 -7.31 8.93
CA ASP A 89 -4.84 -7.47 7.50
C ASP A 89 -5.91 -6.89 6.57
N THR A 90 -6.63 -5.87 7.02
CA THR A 90 -7.64 -5.23 6.21
C THR A 90 -6.99 -4.26 5.22
N VAL A 91 -7.38 -4.36 3.96
CA VAL A 91 -7.06 -3.36 2.94
C VAL A 91 -8.32 -2.60 2.55
N ARG A 92 -8.19 -1.27 2.55
CA ARG A 92 -9.24 -0.33 2.19
C ARG A 92 -8.80 0.53 1.02
N GLU A 93 -9.63 0.63 -0.01
CA GLU A 93 -9.44 1.59 -1.11
C GLU A 93 -9.93 2.96 -0.66
N ILE A 94 -9.11 3.99 -0.86
CA ILE A 94 -9.52 5.39 -0.71
C ILE A 94 -10.21 5.84 -1.99
N LEU A 95 -11.41 6.41 -1.86
CA LEU A 95 -12.24 6.78 -3.02
C LEU A 95 -11.70 7.97 -3.81
N SER A 96 -11.01 8.91 -3.15
CA SER A 96 -10.34 10.02 -3.86
C SER A 96 -9.08 9.51 -4.56
N ARG A 97 -8.82 10.06 -5.75
CA ARG A 97 -7.59 9.82 -6.51
C ARG A 97 -6.60 10.99 -6.41
N ASP A 98 -6.91 12.01 -5.63
CA ASP A 98 -6.04 13.16 -5.41
C ASP A 98 -5.38 13.05 -4.03
N LEU A 99 -4.06 12.89 -4.02
CA LEU A 99 -3.28 12.81 -2.79
C LEU A 99 -3.47 14.06 -1.91
N HIS A 100 -3.61 15.26 -2.48
CA HIS A 100 -3.78 16.49 -1.69
C HIS A 100 -5.15 16.54 -1.00
N GLU A 101 -6.21 16.08 -1.65
CA GLU A 101 -7.53 15.97 -1.03
C GLU A 101 -7.50 15.00 0.16
N ILE A 102 -6.87 13.84 -0.03
CA ILE A 102 -6.71 12.82 1.00
C ILE A 102 -5.95 13.40 2.20
N LEU A 103 -4.79 14.01 1.96
CA LEU A 103 -3.96 14.59 3.01
C LEU A 103 -4.68 15.71 3.75
N SER A 104 -5.47 16.54 3.05
CA SER A 104 -6.27 17.61 3.66
C SER A 104 -7.38 17.07 4.57
N ALA A 105 -8.07 16.02 4.15
CA ALA A 105 -9.07 15.34 4.97
C ALA A 105 -8.43 14.73 6.22
N MET A 106 -7.30 14.02 6.04
CA MET A 106 -6.54 13.45 7.15
C MET A 106 -6.02 14.51 8.13
N ALA A 107 -5.60 15.68 7.64
CA ALA A 107 -5.15 16.77 8.50
C ALA A 107 -6.29 17.37 9.35
N THR A 108 -7.53 17.31 8.87
CA THR A 108 -8.71 17.88 9.55
C THR A 108 -9.22 16.96 10.66
N GLY A 109 -9.26 15.65 10.42
CA GLY A 109 -9.84 14.72 11.40
C GLY A 109 -9.25 13.32 11.40
N GLY A 110 -8.13 13.07 10.73
CA GLY A 110 -7.53 11.75 10.59
C GLY A 110 -8.24 10.87 9.56
N LEU A 111 -7.97 9.55 9.60
CA LEU A 111 -8.54 8.60 8.63
C LEU A 111 -10.06 8.55 8.60
N ARG A 112 -10.76 8.92 9.68
CA ARG A 112 -12.24 8.97 9.73
C ARG A 112 -12.87 9.95 8.74
N GLU A 113 -12.12 10.96 8.29
CA GLU A 113 -12.58 11.94 7.30
C GLU A 113 -12.35 11.45 5.86
N VAL A 114 -11.63 10.35 5.68
CA VAL A 114 -11.31 9.80 4.36
C VAL A 114 -12.36 8.76 4.01
N GLN A 115 -13.04 8.96 2.88
CA GLN A 115 -13.98 7.97 2.36
C GLN A 115 -13.22 6.76 1.81
N MET A 116 -13.56 5.59 2.33
CA MET A 116 -12.89 4.35 2.03
C MET A 116 -13.89 3.21 1.90
N VAL A 117 -13.51 2.16 1.17
CA VAL A 117 -14.25 0.91 1.07
C VAL A 117 -13.31 -0.26 1.29
N ASP A 118 -13.75 -1.25 2.07
CA ASP A 118 -13.01 -2.50 2.25
C ASP A 118 -12.92 -3.23 0.92
N ILE A 119 -11.73 -3.73 0.57
CA ILE A 119 -11.55 -4.62 -0.56
C ILE A 119 -11.28 -6.03 -0.05
N PRO A 120 -11.99 -7.06 -0.53
CA PRO A 120 -11.76 -8.42 -0.06
C PRO A 120 -10.41 -8.91 -0.54
N CYS A 121 -9.75 -9.76 0.24
CA CYS A 121 -8.68 -10.55 -0.32
C CYS A 121 -9.29 -11.63 -1.23
N LEU A 122 -8.76 -11.76 -2.43
CA LEU A 122 -9.22 -12.65 -3.50
C LEU A 122 -8.55 -14.02 -3.46
N TYR A 123 -7.45 -14.17 -2.71
CA TYR A 123 -6.65 -15.39 -2.63
C TYR A 123 -6.38 -15.78 -1.17
N ASP A 124 -6.47 -17.06 -0.82
CA ASP A 124 -5.94 -17.50 0.47
C ASP A 124 -4.40 -17.31 0.45
N PRO A 125 -3.79 -16.58 1.40
CA PRO A 125 -2.34 -16.45 1.50
C PRO A 125 -1.60 -17.79 1.52
N SER A 126 -2.26 -18.85 1.99
CA SER A 126 -1.75 -20.23 2.02
C SER A 126 -1.58 -20.84 0.62
N GLU A 127 -2.31 -20.33 -0.38
CA GLU A 127 -2.25 -20.77 -1.78
C GLU A 127 -1.20 -20.00 -2.59
N LEU A 128 -0.57 -18.96 -2.01
CA LEU A 128 0.50 -18.18 -2.65
C LEU A 128 1.91 -18.73 -2.34
N GLY A 129 1.98 -19.81 -1.57
CA GLY A 129 3.20 -20.57 -1.27
C GLY A 129 3.47 -21.66 -2.30
N ASP A 130 3.85 -21.29 -3.52
CA ASP A 130 4.38 -22.25 -4.47
C ASP A 130 5.79 -22.65 -4.02
N GLY A 131 5.93 -23.91 -3.62
CA GLY A 131 7.15 -24.47 -3.05
C GLY A 131 8.39 -24.30 -3.93
N SER A 132 9.52 -24.04 -3.26
CA SER A 132 10.87 -24.51 -3.59
C SER A 132 11.76 -24.30 -2.38
#